data_AF-A0AAN7GRB6-F1
#
_entry.id   AF-A0AAN7GRB6-F1
#
_cell.length_a   1.000
_cell.length_b   1.000
_cell.length_c   1.000
_cell.angle_alpha   90.00
_cell.angle_beta   90.00
_cell.angle_gamma   90.00
#
_symmetry.space_group_name_H-M   'P 1'
#
loop_
_entity.id
_entity.type
_entity.pdbx_description
1 polymer ?
#
loop_
_entity_poly.entity_id
_entity_poly.type
_entity_poly.pdbx_seq_one_letter_code
_entity_poly.pdbx_strand_id
1 'polypeptide(L)' 'MAMMADLDRFIFRKEFYKRVGRAWKRGYLLYRLPVTKKSSLVVAMANNLKLEVYELQLSNVGA' A
#
# COMPACT_ATOMS: atom_id res chain seq x y z
N MET A 1 12.59 7.73 3.42
CA MET A 1 11.48 8.71 3.46
C MET A 1 10.66 8.83 2.16
N ALA A 2 11.07 8.23 1.04
CA ALA A 2 10.34 8.36 -0.23
C ALA A 2 8.91 7.76 -0.23
N MET A 3 8.67 6.71 0.56
CA MET A 3 7.40 5.98 0.52
C MET A 3 6.24 6.72 1.20
N MET A 4 6.47 7.38 2.34
CA MET A 4 5.42 8.18 3.00
C MET A 4 4.99 9.37 2.13
N ALA A 5 5.96 10.06 1.51
CA ALA A 5 5.67 11.14 0.56
C ALA A 5 4.96 10.65 -0.73
N ASP A 6 5.11 9.38 -1.12
CA ASP A 6 4.32 8.79 -2.21
C ASP A 6 2.88 8.48 -1.76
N LEU A 7 2.71 7.97 -0.54
CA LEU A 7 1.39 7.70 0.05
C LEU A 7 0.56 8.98 0.20
N ASP A 8 1.14 10.05 0.73
CA ASP A 8 0.45 11.33 0.86
C ASP A 8 0.00 11.85 -0.52
N ARG A 9 0.92 11.82 -1.51
CA ARG A 9 0.59 12.21 -2.89
C ARG A 9 -0.50 11.33 -3.51
N PHE A 10 -0.52 10.04 -3.19
CA PHE A 10 -1.55 9.12 -3.68
C PHE A 10 -2.93 9.48 -3.13
N ILE A 11 -3.02 9.82 -1.83
CA ILE A 11 -4.29 10.25 -1.22
C ILE A 11 -4.79 11.56 -1.84
N PHE A 12 -3.92 12.57 -1.94
CA PHE A 12 -4.32 13.89 -2.47
C PHE A 12 -4.71 13.87 -3.96
N ARG A 13 -4.23 12.88 -4.74
CA ARG A 13 -4.48 12.81 -6.19
C ARG A 13 -5.76 12.08 -6.58
N LYS A 14 -6.65 11.73 -5.65
CA LYS A 14 -7.94 11.05 -5.97
C LYS A 14 -8.69 11.70 -7.14
N GLU A 15 -8.85 13.03 -7.10
CA GLU A 15 -9.55 13.79 -8.14
C GLU A 15 -8.80 13.82 -9.49
N PHE A 16 -7.46 13.73 -9.45
CA PHE A 16 -6.67 13.60 -10.67
C PHE A 16 -6.92 12.24 -11.35
N TYR A 17 -6.95 11.14 -10.58
CA TYR A 17 -7.27 9.81 -11.13
C TYR A 17 -8.68 9.77 -11.72
N LYS A 18 -9.66 10.41 -11.05
CA LYS A 18 -11.03 10.56 -11.55
C LYS A 18 -11.08 11.34 -12.87
N ARG A 19 -10.35 12.46 -12.96
CA ARG A 19 -10.30 13.30 -14.17
C ARG A 19 -9.67 12.59 -15.37
N VAL A 20 -8.61 11.81 -15.15
CA VAL A 20 -7.90 11.09 -16.21
C VAL A 20 -8.58 9.75 -16.56
N GLY A 21 -9.63 9.36 -15.84
CA GLY A 21 -10.36 8.11 -16.07
C GLY A 21 -9.58 6.85 -15.69
N ARG A 22 -8.61 6.95 -14.78
CA ARG A 22 -7.80 5.80 -14.32
C ARG A 22 -8.27 5.30 -12.96
N ALA A 23 -8.19 3.99 -12.76
CA ALA A 23 -8.47 3.39 -11.46
C ALA A 23 -7.53 3.96 -10.38
N TRP A 24 -8.09 4.44 -9.27
CA TRP A 24 -7.34 4.98 -8.14
C TRP A 24 -6.78 3.84 -7.28
N LYS A 25 -5.68 3.22 -7.76
CA LYS A 25 -5.01 2.08 -7.12
C LYS A 25 -3.49 2.29 -7.13
N ARG A 26 -2.80 1.82 -6.07
CA ARG A 26 -1.34 1.86 -5.94
C ARG A 26 -0.84 0.56 -5.33
N GLY A 27 0.14 -0.07 -5.95
CA GLY A 27 0.80 -1.28 -5.45
C GLY A 27 2.25 -0.99 -5.08
N TYR A 28 2.74 -1.59 -3.99
CA TYR A 28 4.12 -1.49 -3.55
C TYR A 28 4.72 -2.89 -3.41
N LEU A 29 5.88 -3.13 -4.02
CA LEU A 29 6.63 -4.36 -3.85
C LEU A 29 7.72 -4.16 -2.79
N LEU A 30 7.52 -4.73 -1.61
CA LEU A 30 8.49 -4.65 -0.51
C LEU A 30 9.44 -5.85 -0.54
N TYR A 31 10.51 -5.73 -1.32
CA TYR A 31 11.60 -6.71 -1.30
C TYR A 31 12.59 -6.37 -0.18
N ARG A 32 12.77 -7.28 0.78
CA ARG A 32 13.79 -7.19 1.85
C ARG A 32 14.32 -8.58 2.19
N LEU A 33 15.55 -8.61 2.72
CA LEU A 33 16.19 -9.78 3.30
C LEU A 33 15.31 -10.37 4.43
N PRO A 34 15.36 -11.69 4.68
CA PRO A 34 14.41 -12.41 5.53
C PRO A 34 14.24 -11.84 6.94
N VAL A 35 15.29 -11.21 7.47
CA VAL A 35 15.42 -10.82 8.87
C VAL A 35 14.76 -9.45 9.18
N THR A 36 14.30 -8.72 8.17
CA THR A 36 13.75 -7.37 8.39
C THR A 36 12.22 -7.37 8.43
N LYS A 37 11.62 -6.83 9.49
CA LYS A 37 10.16 -6.76 9.72
C LYS A 37 9.41 -5.99 8.61
N LYS A 38 9.10 -6.67 7.49
CA LYS A 38 8.29 -6.14 6.38
C LYS A 38 6.87 -5.78 6.83
N SER A 39 6.27 -6.62 7.68
CA SER A 39 4.94 -6.43 8.26
C SER A 39 4.85 -5.17 9.13
N SER A 40 5.90 -4.85 9.89
CA SER A 40 5.95 -3.62 10.71
C SER A 40 5.87 -2.34 9.88
N LEU A 41 6.37 -2.36 8.64
CA LEU A 41 6.30 -1.21 7.74
C LEU A 41 4.87 -1.02 7.20
N VAL A 42 4.19 -2.12 6.86
CA VAL A 42 2.78 -2.08 6.42
C VAL A 42 1.87 -1.54 7.52
N VAL A 43 2.08 -2.00 8.76
CA VAL A 43 1.33 -1.51 9.93
C VAL A 43 1.56 0.00 10.15
N ALA A 44 2.81 0.47 10.04
CA ALA A 44 3.11 1.90 10.18
C ALA A 44 2.42 2.76 9.10
N MET A 45 2.29 2.24 7.87
CA MET A 45 1.61 2.95 6.77
C MET A 45 0.11 3.00 6.98
N ALA A 46 -0.51 1.89 7.35
CA ALA A 46 -1.93 1.83 7.61
C ALA A 46 -2.32 2.74 8.78
N ASN A 47 -1.52 2.75 9.85
CA ASN A 47 -1.71 3.67 10.98
C ASN A 47 -1.60 5.14 10.54
N ASN A 48 -0.60 5.48 9.70
CA ASN A 48 -0.43 6.85 9.21
C ASN A 48 -1.61 7.33 8.35
N LEU A 49 -2.19 6.43 7.55
CA LEU A 49 -3.30 6.75 6.65
C LEU A 49 -4.69 6.50 7.28
N LYS A 50 -4.73 6.00 8.51
CA LYS A 50 -5.96 5.55 9.20
C LYS A 50 -6.77 4.55 8.35
N LEU A 51 -6.06 3.62 7.70
CA LEU A 51 -6.65 2.58 6.87
C LEU A 51 -6.60 1.23 7.61
N GLU A 52 -7.57 0.37 7.32
CA GLU A 52 -7.57 -1.00 7.79
C GLU A 52 -6.60 -1.86 6.94
N VAL A 53 -5.89 -2.78 7.60
CA VAL A 53 -4.98 -3.71 6.93
C VAL A 53 -5.70 -5.02 6.67
N TYR A 54 -5.66 -5.47 5.42
CA TYR A 54 -6.16 -6.77 5.01
C TYR A 54 -5.00 -7.62 4.50
N GLU A 55 -4.81 -8.80 5.09
CA GLU A 55 -3.84 -9.80 4.63
C GLU A 55 -4.55 -10.85 3.78
N LEU A 56 -4.09 -11.04 2.54
CA LEU A 56 -4.61 -12.07 1.64
C LEU A 56 -3.53 -13.11 1.38
N GLN A 57 -3.75 -14.33 1.87
CA GLN A 57 -2.88 -15.46 1.59
C GLN A 57 -3.30 -16.14 0.28
N LEU A 58 -2.49 -15.95 -0.76
CA LEU A 58 -2.75 -16.53 -2.09
C LEU A 58 -2.56 -18.06 -2.15
N SER A 59 -1.92 -18.66 -1.14
CA SER A 59 -1.71 -20.11 -1.03
C SER A 59 -3.00 -20.92 -0.84
N ASN A 60 -4.11 -20.27 -0.44
CA ASN A 60 -5.40 -20.92 -0.23
C ASN A 60 -6.37 -20.76 -1.42
N VAL A 61 -5.95 -20.12 -2.52
CA VAL A 61 -6.76 -19.95 -3.73
C VAL A 61 -6.35 -21.02 -4.74
N GLY A 62 -6.79 -22.26 -4.52
CA GLY A 62 -6.48 -23.38 -5.42
C GLY A 62 -6.54 -24.76 -4.78
N ALA A 63 -7.60 -25.07 -4.03
CA ALA A 63 -8.00 -26.43 -3.67
C ALA A 63 -9.41 -26.69 -4.19
#